data_AF-A0A1D7PZ26-F1
#
_entry.id   AF-A0A1D7PZ26-F1
#
_cell.length_a   1.000
_cell.length_b   1.000
_cell.length_c   1.000
_cell.angle_alpha   90.00
_cell.angle_beta   90.00
_cell.angle_gamma   90.00
#
_symmetry.space_group_name_H-M   'P 1'
#
loop_
_entity.id
_entity.type
_entity.pdbx_description
1 polymer ?
#
loop_
_entity_poly.entity_id
_entity_poly.type
_entity_poly.pdbx_seq_one_letter_code
_entity_poly.pdbx_strand_id
1 'polypeptide(L)'
;MRDDFSNKIKQRLAERVAWLCSNPDCRVVTVGPHTDPTKRVNVGQACHIEAASEGGPRYNKEMQKDQRCSFDNGIWLCSIHAKEIDVDPDRFSVELLRKWKLTAEQYALSKVGKARYDVSQDVFTENVNRHRELFSGIRDIEYFSLYRDSNDKCFTLRGVGPLNIIVKDRRIDIFFKDSFNPIKYRNDSYIGLICLPVKELIDYVVLSHEFDETIESFNMTFNFSPNSLNEMYFSIHTDTVNVNPHMDGISYYGDYTVEMDELIDDLGRAIPPYRQDIYLKIIVAMYNIYRRIVTYKTEGFT
;
A
#
# COMPACT_ATOMS: atom_id res chain seq x y z
N MET A 1 35.10 12.46 -22.01
CA MET A 1 35.62 11.48 -21.03
C MET A 1 34.48 11.15 -20.07
N ARG A 2 34.25 9.88 -19.73
CA ARG A 2 33.14 9.47 -18.84
C ARG A 2 33.69 9.19 -17.45
N ASP A 3 33.10 9.81 -16.42
CA ASP A 3 33.51 9.66 -15.03
C ASP A 3 32.86 8.38 -14.44
N ASP A 4 33.38 7.21 -14.80
CA ASP A 4 32.80 5.92 -14.40
C ASP A 4 33.21 5.45 -12.99
N PHE A 5 32.29 4.75 -12.32
CA PHE A 5 32.54 4.10 -11.04
C PHE A 5 33.69 3.08 -11.10
N SER A 6 34.51 3.05 -10.04
CA SER A 6 35.46 1.94 -9.81
C SER A 6 34.74 0.61 -9.57
N ASN A 7 35.39 -0.51 -9.86
CA ASN A 7 34.83 -1.85 -9.62
C ASN A 7 34.40 -2.06 -8.16
N LYS A 8 35.15 -1.47 -7.21
CA LYS A 8 34.83 -1.53 -5.77
C LYS A 8 33.51 -0.82 -5.45
N ILE A 9 33.23 0.32 -6.10
CA ILE A 9 31.96 1.05 -5.93
C ILE A 9 30.82 0.26 -6.57
N LYS A 10 31.00 -0.26 -7.78
CA LYS A 10 30.00 -1.10 -8.47
C LYS A 10 29.58 -2.30 -7.61
N GLN A 11 30.57 -2.99 -7.04
CA GLN A 11 30.33 -4.13 -6.16
C GLN A 11 29.58 -3.73 -4.89
N ARG A 12 30.01 -2.66 -4.21
CA ARG A 12 29.33 -2.17 -3.00
C ARG A 12 27.88 -1.76 -3.25
N LEU A 13 27.60 -1.12 -4.39
CA LEU A 13 26.23 -0.75 -4.79
C LEU A 13 25.36 -2.00 -4.91
N ALA A 14 25.87 -3.07 -5.53
CA ALA A 14 25.15 -4.32 -5.66
C ALA A 14 24.96 -5.04 -4.31
N GLU A 15 26.02 -5.14 -3.49
CA GLU A 15 26.00 -5.82 -2.19
C GLU A 15 25.00 -5.20 -1.21
N ARG A 16 24.91 -3.86 -1.17
CA ARG A 16 23.99 -3.15 -0.27
C ARG A 16 22.51 -3.36 -0.57
N VAL A 17 22.19 -3.81 -1.78
CA VAL A 17 20.83 -4.17 -2.18
C VAL A 17 20.68 -5.68 -2.41
N ALA A 18 21.58 -6.49 -1.85
CA ALA A 18 21.60 -7.95 -1.97
C ALA A 18 21.56 -8.47 -3.42
N TRP A 19 22.18 -7.72 -4.35
CA TRP A 19 22.17 -7.96 -5.79
C TRP A 19 20.77 -7.95 -6.44
N LEU A 20 19.81 -7.23 -5.84
CA LEU A 20 18.48 -7.04 -6.40
C LEU A 20 18.37 -5.70 -7.13
N CYS A 21 17.47 -5.61 -8.12
CA CYS A 21 17.18 -4.33 -8.78
C CYS A 21 16.66 -3.29 -7.76
N SER A 22 17.16 -2.06 -7.82
CA SER A 22 16.73 -0.99 -6.91
C SER A 22 15.34 -0.42 -7.22
N ASN A 23 14.74 -0.69 -8.39
CA ASN A 23 13.34 -0.35 -8.67
C ASN A 23 12.42 -1.13 -7.68
N PRO A 24 11.60 -0.42 -6.86
CA PRO A 24 10.66 -1.01 -5.91
C PRO A 24 9.75 -2.08 -6.48
N ASP A 25 9.29 -1.93 -7.72
CA ASP A 25 8.31 -2.83 -8.34
C ASP A 25 8.96 -4.02 -9.05
N CYS A 26 10.30 -4.03 -9.16
CA CYS A 26 11.05 -5.05 -9.90
C CYS A 26 11.73 -6.06 -8.98
N ARG A 27 12.66 -5.61 -8.14
CA ARG A 27 13.43 -6.44 -7.19
C ARG A 27 14.05 -7.75 -7.71
N VAL A 28 14.17 -7.94 -9.03
CA VAL A 28 14.74 -9.17 -9.60
C VAL A 28 16.18 -9.38 -9.17
N VAL A 29 16.55 -10.66 -9.00
CA VAL A 29 17.93 -11.08 -8.75
C VAL A 29 18.76 -10.78 -10.00
N THR A 30 19.90 -10.12 -9.82
CA THR A 30 20.77 -9.70 -10.94
C THR A 30 22.05 -10.50 -11.07
N VAL A 31 22.32 -11.43 -10.16
CA VAL A 31 23.53 -12.26 -10.16
C VAL A 31 23.19 -13.73 -9.97
N GLY A 32 23.92 -14.60 -10.64
CA GLY A 32 23.73 -16.05 -10.54
C GLY A 32 25.01 -16.83 -10.85
N PRO A 33 25.00 -18.15 -10.60
CA PRO A 33 26.12 -19.02 -10.95
C PRO A 33 26.33 -19.06 -12.46
N HIS A 34 27.59 -19.24 -12.88
CA HIS A 34 27.97 -19.54 -14.25
C HIS A 34 28.44 -21.01 -14.32
N THR A 35 28.46 -21.63 -15.50
CA THR A 35 28.92 -23.01 -15.69
C THR A 35 30.38 -23.21 -15.29
N ASP A 36 31.20 -22.21 -15.55
CA ASP A 36 32.55 -22.04 -14.96
C ASP A 36 32.45 -21.58 -13.49
N PRO A 37 32.94 -22.36 -12.51
CA PRO A 37 32.81 -22.07 -11.08
C PRO A 37 33.59 -20.83 -10.62
N THR A 38 34.48 -20.30 -11.45
CA THR A 38 35.24 -19.06 -11.15
C THR A 38 34.51 -17.79 -11.60
N LYS A 39 33.39 -17.94 -12.31
CA LYS A 39 32.63 -16.85 -12.92
C LYS A 39 31.22 -16.75 -12.33
N ARG A 40 30.55 -15.65 -12.66
CA ARG A 40 29.15 -15.40 -12.33
C ARG A 40 28.42 -14.84 -13.54
N VAL A 41 27.15 -15.17 -13.67
CA VAL A 41 26.22 -14.43 -14.52
C VAL A 41 25.87 -13.14 -13.80
N ASN A 42 25.91 -12.01 -14.51
CA ASN A 42 25.52 -10.71 -13.97
C ASN A 42 24.71 -9.94 -15.01
N VAL A 43 23.47 -9.62 -14.69
CA VAL A 43 22.55 -8.81 -15.50
C VAL A 43 22.24 -7.47 -14.83
N GLY A 44 22.97 -7.11 -13.78
CA GLY A 44 22.87 -5.85 -13.06
C GLY A 44 23.96 -4.84 -13.46
N GLN A 45 23.64 -3.56 -13.31
CA GLN A 45 24.49 -2.45 -13.68
C GLN A 45 24.47 -1.37 -12.58
N ALA A 46 25.65 -0.81 -12.31
CA ALA A 46 25.78 0.40 -11.51
C ALA A 46 25.51 1.61 -12.41
N CYS A 47 24.38 2.28 -12.18
CA CYS A 47 23.92 3.42 -12.95
C CYS A 47 24.20 4.72 -12.18
N HIS A 48 24.40 5.81 -12.91
CA HIS A 48 24.56 7.12 -12.31
C HIS A 48 23.19 7.77 -12.12
N ILE A 49 22.93 8.33 -10.95
CA ILE A 49 21.71 9.09 -10.68
C ILE A 49 21.78 10.42 -11.45
N GLU A 50 22.87 11.17 -11.31
CA GLU A 50 23.24 12.30 -12.16
C GLU A 50 24.38 11.90 -13.11
N ALA A 51 24.27 12.23 -14.40
CA ALA A 51 25.15 11.67 -15.43
C ALA A 51 26.66 11.82 -15.17
N ALA A 52 27.40 10.77 -15.56
CA ALA A 52 28.86 10.69 -15.54
C ALA A 52 29.57 11.59 -16.56
N SER A 53 28.84 12.22 -17.46
CA SER A 53 29.40 13.08 -18.50
C SER A 53 28.41 14.15 -18.91
N GLU A 54 28.95 15.28 -19.36
CA GLU A 54 28.17 16.35 -19.97
C GLU A 54 27.32 15.83 -21.13
N GLY A 55 26.09 16.34 -21.26
CA GLY A 55 25.10 15.89 -22.24
C GLY A 55 24.42 14.55 -21.92
N GLY A 56 24.75 13.91 -20.80
CA GLY A 56 24.06 12.70 -20.33
C GLY A 56 22.75 12.98 -19.59
N PRO A 57 21.92 11.95 -19.34
CA PRO A 57 20.67 12.07 -18.59
C PRO A 57 20.87 12.68 -17.20
N ARG A 58 20.09 13.71 -16.84
CA ARG A 58 20.18 14.41 -15.54
C ARG A 58 21.60 14.93 -15.24
N TYR A 59 22.33 15.41 -16.24
CA TYR A 59 23.67 15.97 -16.01
C TYR A 59 23.62 17.22 -15.14
N ASN A 60 24.39 17.21 -14.05
CA ASN A 60 24.56 18.35 -13.16
C ASN A 60 25.94 18.99 -13.37
N LYS A 61 25.94 20.20 -13.96
CA LYS A 61 27.16 20.96 -14.25
C LYS A 61 27.93 21.40 -13.00
N GLU A 62 27.25 21.52 -11.85
CA GLU A 62 27.86 21.95 -10.59
C GLU A 62 28.51 20.77 -9.85
N MET A 63 28.21 19.53 -10.26
CA MET A 63 28.77 18.33 -9.65
C MET A 63 30.24 18.16 -10.05
N GLN A 64 31.11 17.91 -9.07
CA GLN A 64 32.52 17.64 -9.32
C GLN A 64 32.74 16.18 -9.74
N LYS A 65 33.88 15.90 -10.38
CA LYS A 65 34.24 14.55 -10.83
C LYS A 65 34.19 13.51 -9.70
N ASP A 66 34.73 13.85 -8.53
CA ASP A 66 34.75 12.94 -7.38
C ASP A 66 33.34 12.64 -6.86
N GLN A 67 32.42 13.61 -6.97
CA GLN A 67 31.02 13.42 -6.64
C GLN A 67 30.32 12.55 -7.69
N ARG A 68 30.56 12.79 -8.99
CA ARG A 68 30.01 11.97 -10.08
C ARG A 68 30.38 10.49 -9.94
N CYS A 69 31.65 10.22 -9.61
CA CYS A 69 32.19 8.88 -9.36
C CYS A 69 31.86 8.32 -7.97
N SER A 70 31.18 9.07 -7.10
CA SER A 70 30.98 8.68 -5.70
C SER A 70 29.97 7.55 -5.56
N PHE A 71 30.09 6.79 -4.47
CA PHE A 71 29.08 5.80 -4.11
C PHE A 71 27.69 6.43 -4.01
N ASP A 72 27.60 7.65 -3.50
CA ASP A 72 26.32 8.33 -3.30
C ASP A 72 25.61 8.51 -4.63
N ASN A 73 26.30 8.92 -5.69
CA ASN A 73 25.72 9.10 -7.02
C ASN A 73 25.36 7.79 -7.77
N GLY A 74 25.64 6.62 -7.19
CA GLY A 74 25.34 5.33 -7.81
C GLY A 74 24.02 4.71 -7.36
N ILE A 75 23.36 3.98 -8.26
CA ILE A 75 22.24 3.08 -7.97
C ILE A 75 22.44 1.74 -8.71
N TRP A 76 22.05 0.62 -8.11
CA TRP A 76 22.15 -0.70 -8.75
C TRP A 76 20.83 -1.12 -9.39
N LEU A 77 20.80 -1.36 -10.70
CA LEU A 77 19.59 -1.72 -11.45
C LEU A 77 19.82 -2.95 -12.33
N CYS A 78 18.77 -3.69 -12.68
CA CYS A 78 18.88 -4.68 -13.75
C CYS A 78 19.04 -3.98 -15.12
N SER A 79 19.53 -4.71 -16.13
CA SER A 79 19.81 -4.16 -17.46
C SER A 79 18.60 -3.47 -18.12
N ILE A 80 17.39 -3.92 -17.83
CA ILE A 80 16.14 -3.33 -18.34
C ILE A 80 15.93 -1.94 -17.74
N HIS A 81 15.83 -1.85 -16.41
CA HIS A 81 15.59 -0.58 -15.72
C HIS A 81 16.77 0.39 -15.85
N ALA A 82 18.00 -0.11 -15.92
CA ALA A 82 19.18 0.70 -16.23
C ALA A 82 19.02 1.45 -17.56
N LYS A 83 18.48 0.78 -18.59
CA LYS A 83 18.19 1.40 -19.88
C LYS A 83 16.99 2.33 -19.81
N GLU A 84 15.95 1.94 -19.09
CA GLU A 84 14.71 2.73 -18.96
C GLU A 84 14.97 4.13 -18.38
N ILE A 85 15.76 4.21 -17.30
CA ILE A 85 16.05 5.49 -16.63
C ILE A 85 16.90 6.45 -17.47
N ASP A 86 17.64 5.93 -18.46
CA ASP A 86 18.48 6.73 -19.35
C ASP A 86 17.69 7.23 -20.57
N VAL A 87 16.65 6.49 -21.00
CA VAL A 87 15.81 6.84 -22.15
C VAL A 87 14.75 7.89 -21.80
N ASP A 88 14.23 7.89 -20.57
CA ASP A 88 13.17 8.80 -20.12
C ASP A 88 13.56 9.56 -18.84
N PRO A 89 14.51 10.50 -18.92
CA PRO A 89 15.03 11.18 -17.74
C PRO A 89 14.02 12.06 -17.00
N ASP A 90 12.97 12.52 -17.69
CA ASP A 90 11.93 13.36 -17.10
C ASP A 90 11.00 12.53 -16.20
N ARG A 91 10.65 11.30 -16.62
CA ARG A 91 9.93 10.34 -15.78
C ARG A 91 10.77 9.84 -14.60
N PHE A 92 12.08 9.69 -14.80
CA PHE A 92 13.00 9.17 -13.79
C PHE A 92 13.91 10.26 -13.22
N SER A 93 13.33 11.17 -12.43
CA SER A 93 14.06 12.29 -11.82
C SER A 93 15.16 11.86 -10.84
N VAL A 94 16.08 12.79 -10.53
CA VAL A 94 17.14 12.58 -9.53
C VAL A 94 16.54 12.18 -8.18
N GLU A 95 15.51 12.88 -7.73
CA GLU A 95 14.81 12.65 -6.46
C GLU A 95 14.20 11.25 -6.40
N LEU A 96 13.56 10.82 -7.49
CA LEU A 96 12.97 9.48 -7.58
C LEU A 96 14.04 8.39 -7.47
N LEU A 97 15.15 8.52 -8.20
CA LEU A 97 16.24 7.53 -8.16
C LEU A 97 16.94 7.50 -6.79
N ARG A 98 17.06 8.65 -6.12
CA ARG A 98 17.53 8.73 -4.73
C ARG A 98 16.60 7.97 -3.78
N LYS A 99 15.28 8.15 -3.94
CA LYS A 99 14.25 7.42 -3.18
C LYS A 99 14.35 5.91 -3.44
N TRP A 100 14.46 5.48 -4.70
CA TRP A 100 14.63 4.07 -5.06
C TRP A 100 15.84 3.43 -4.40
N LYS A 101 16.99 4.10 -4.43
CA LYS A 101 18.20 3.66 -3.74
C LYS A 101 17.95 3.44 -2.24
N LEU A 102 17.39 4.44 -1.56
CA LEU A 102 17.13 4.36 -0.11
C LEU A 102 16.18 3.20 0.22
N THR A 103 15.06 3.09 -0.49
CA THR A 103 14.08 2.02 -0.29
C THR A 103 14.69 0.64 -0.57
N ALA A 104 15.56 0.51 -1.57
CA ALA A 104 16.24 -0.74 -1.88
C ALA A 104 17.18 -1.20 -0.75
N GLU A 105 17.93 -0.27 -0.17
CA GLU A 105 18.83 -0.56 0.96
C GLU A 105 18.05 -0.91 2.23
N GLN A 106 16.95 -0.21 2.52
CA GLN A 106 16.05 -0.54 3.62
C GLN A 106 15.40 -1.92 3.44
N TYR A 107 14.96 -2.25 2.22
CA TYR A 107 14.44 -3.57 1.90
C TYR A 107 15.49 -4.66 2.10
N ALA A 108 16.72 -4.47 1.61
CA ALA A 108 17.79 -5.43 1.80
C ALA A 108 18.11 -5.64 3.29
N LEU A 109 18.15 -4.55 4.07
CA LEU A 109 18.35 -4.60 5.52
C LEU A 109 17.25 -5.42 6.22
N SER A 110 15.98 -5.21 5.86
CA SER A 110 14.85 -5.91 6.49
C SER A 110 14.82 -7.41 6.20
N LYS A 111 15.56 -7.87 5.18
CA LYS A 111 15.69 -9.29 4.77
C LYS A 111 16.94 -9.98 5.30
N VAL A 112 17.87 -9.27 5.97
CA VAL A 112 19.06 -9.89 6.55
C VAL A 112 18.67 -10.97 7.55
N GLY A 113 19.23 -12.17 7.40
CA GLY A 113 18.98 -13.30 8.31
C GLY A 113 17.59 -13.95 8.17
N LYS A 114 16.75 -13.49 7.24
CA LYS A 114 15.43 -14.07 6.97
C LYS A 114 15.48 -14.98 5.75
N ALA A 115 14.71 -16.06 5.78
CA ALA A 115 14.54 -16.91 4.61
C ALA A 115 14.00 -16.07 3.45
N ARG A 116 14.59 -16.22 2.26
CA ARG A 116 13.96 -15.74 1.02
C ARG A 116 12.78 -16.67 0.77
N TYR A 117 11.59 -16.26 1.18
CA TYR A 117 10.38 -16.86 0.64
C TYR A 117 10.40 -16.58 -0.85
N ASP A 118 10.29 -17.64 -1.66
CA ASP A 118 10.10 -17.54 -3.09
C ASP A 118 8.71 -16.96 -3.30
N VAL A 119 8.63 -15.63 -3.21
CA VAL A 119 7.43 -14.89 -3.58
C VAL A 119 7.42 -14.95 -5.09
N SER A 120 6.99 -16.09 -5.62
CA SER A 120 6.50 -16.13 -6.99
C SER A 120 5.48 -14.99 -7.10
N GLN A 121 5.51 -14.34 -8.25
CA GLN A 121 4.48 -13.41 -8.73
C GLN A 121 3.04 -13.97 -8.55
N ASP A 122 2.92 -15.26 -8.25
CA ASP A 122 1.71 -16.03 -8.01
C ASP A 122 1.06 -15.75 -6.66
N VAL A 123 1.76 -15.57 -5.53
CA VAL A 123 1.05 -15.51 -4.22
C VAL A 123 0.21 -14.25 -4.05
N PHE A 124 0.68 -13.08 -4.52
CA PHE A 124 -0.14 -11.86 -4.55
C PHE A 124 -1.30 -12.01 -5.52
N THR A 125 -1.03 -12.55 -6.71
CA THR A 125 -2.04 -12.81 -7.73
C THR A 125 -3.07 -13.84 -7.26
N GLU A 126 -2.66 -14.84 -6.50
CA GLU A 126 -3.45 -15.95 -5.98
C GLU A 126 -4.21 -15.54 -4.72
N ASN A 127 -3.66 -14.68 -3.85
CA ASN A 127 -4.43 -14.07 -2.77
C ASN A 127 -5.47 -13.08 -3.33
N VAL A 128 -5.07 -12.21 -4.25
CA VAL A 128 -6.01 -11.33 -4.96
C VAL A 128 -7.04 -12.16 -5.73
N ASN A 129 -6.67 -13.26 -6.40
CA ASN A 129 -7.59 -14.09 -7.17
C ASN A 129 -8.50 -14.95 -6.29
N ARG A 130 -8.01 -15.53 -5.19
CA ARG A 130 -8.80 -16.29 -4.20
C ARG A 130 -9.87 -15.41 -3.57
N HIS A 131 -9.52 -14.19 -3.21
CA HIS A 131 -10.48 -13.22 -2.69
C HIS A 131 -11.33 -12.63 -3.82
N ARG A 132 -10.76 -12.29 -4.98
CA ARG A 132 -11.52 -11.84 -6.17
C ARG A 132 -12.54 -12.88 -6.61
N GLU A 133 -12.30 -14.19 -6.47
CA GLU A 133 -13.32 -15.23 -6.72
C GLU A 133 -14.48 -15.14 -5.73
N LEU A 134 -14.23 -14.96 -4.42
CA LEU A 134 -15.27 -14.64 -3.42
C LEU A 134 -16.10 -13.41 -3.84
N PHE A 135 -15.45 -12.44 -4.49
CA PHE A 135 -16.05 -11.17 -4.93
C PHE A 135 -16.40 -11.11 -6.43
N SER A 136 -16.24 -12.18 -7.19
CA SER A 136 -16.42 -12.18 -8.65
C SER A 136 -17.90 -12.30 -9.03
N GLY A 137 -18.70 -12.90 -8.15
CA GLY A 137 -20.17 -12.95 -8.21
C GLY A 137 -20.85 -11.66 -7.72
N ILE A 138 -20.07 -10.66 -7.32
CA ILE A 138 -20.49 -9.46 -6.60
C ILE A 138 -20.37 -8.26 -7.56
N ARG A 139 -21.22 -8.23 -8.59
CA ARG A 139 -21.14 -7.15 -9.60
C ARG A 139 -21.80 -5.84 -9.15
N ASP A 140 -22.61 -5.85 -8.09
CA ASP A 140 -23.51 -4.73 -7.75
C ASP A 140 -23.67 -4.46 -6.23
N ILE A 141 -22.58 -4.51 -5.44
CA ILE A 141 -22.63 -4.27 -3.98
C ILE A 141 -22.13 -2.87 -3.60
N GLU A 142 -22.27 -1.88 -4.47
CA GLU A 142 -21.86 -0.53 -4.08
C GLU A 142 -22.93 0.15 -3.22
N TYR A 143 -24.19 -0.25 -3.34
CA TYR A 143 -25.31 0.46 -2.71
C TYR A 143 -25.83 -0.23 -1.46
N PHE A 144 -25.73 0.46 -0.33
CA PHE A 144 -26.20 0.03 0.97
C PHE A 144 -27.29 0.97 1.49
N SER A 145 -28.36 0.39 2.03
CA SER A 145 -29.41 1.11 2.73
C SER A 145 -28.97 1.38 4.18
N LEU A 146 -28.92 2.64 4.57
CA LEU A 146 -28.61 3.10 5.91
C LEU A 146 -29.86 3.10 6.78
N TYR A 147 -29.78 2.48 7.95
CA TYR A 147 -30.84 2.39 8.94
C TYR A 147 -30.38 2.92 10.30
N ARG A 148 -31.32 3.37 11.11
CA ARG A 148 -31.15 3.69 12.54
C ARG A 148 -31.82 2.62 13.39
N ASP A 149 -31.12 2.11 14.39
CA ASP A 149 -31.73 1.25 15.42
C ASP A 149 -32.77 2.05 16.23
N SER A 150 -33.89 1.40 16.52
CA SER A 150 -34.95 1.86 17.41
C SER A 150 -34.49 2.44 18.76
N ASN A 151 -33.38 1.95 19.33
CA ASN A 151 -32.84 2.46 20.60
C ASN A 151 -31.88 3.64 20.44
N ASP A 152 -31.66 4.11 19.22
CA ASP A 152 -30.77 5.23 18.87
C ASP A 152 -29.29 5.03 19.25
N LYS A 153 -28.90 3.77 19.53
CA LYS A 153 -27.55 3.42 19.96
C LYS A 153 -26.60 3.13 18.81
N CYS A 154 -27.10 2.87 17.60
CA CYS A 154 -26.28 2.63 16.41
C CYS A 154 -27.05 2.87 15.11
N PHE A 155 -26.29 3.00 14.02
CA PHE A 155 -26.73 3.00 12.64
C PHE A 155 -26.18 1.75 11.95
N THR A 156 -26.89 1.22 10.96
CA THR A 156 -26.48 0.00 10.26
C THR A 156 -26.65 0.18 8.75
N LEU A 157 -25.64 -0.20 7.99
CA LEU A 157 -25.66 -0.24 6.54
C LEU A 157 -25.98 -1.66 6.08
N ARG A 158 -27.06 -1.80 5.31
CA ARG A 158 -27.58 -3.07 4.80
C ARG A 158 -27.55 -3.10 3.29
N GLY A 159 -26.83 -4.06 2.73
CA GLY A 159 -26.73 -4.25 1.29
C GLY A 159 -26.97 -5.71 0.89
N VAL A 160 -27.04 -5.93 -0.42
CA VAL A 160 -26.97 -7.27 -1.00
C VAL A 160 -25.52 -7.75 -0.93
N GLY A 161 -25.31 -9.02 -0.59
CA GLY A 161 -24.01 -9.74 -0.50
C GLY A 161 -23.22 -9.60 0.81
N PRO A 162 -21.89 -9.83 0.83
CA PRO A 162 -21.23 -10.55 1.92
C PRO A 162 -20.71 -9.65 3.02
N LEU A 163 -21.10 -8.37 3.07
CA LEU A 163 -20.66 -7.44 4.08
C LEU A 163 -21.82 -7.06 5.01
N ASN A 164 -21.56 -7.06 6.32
CA ASN A 164 -22.36 -6.39 7.33
C ASN A 164 -21.58 -5.17 7.80
N ILE A 165 -22.23 -4.00 7.80
CA ILE A 165 -21.57 -2.75 8.17
C ILE A 165 -22.36 -2.09 9.31
N ILE A 166 -21.71 -1.93 10.46
CA ILE A 166 -22.29 -1.36 11.68
C ILE A 166 -21.61 -0.03 11.94
N VAL A 167 -22.39 1.03 12.12
CA VAL A 167 -21.89 2.37 12.41
C VAL A 167 -22.33 2.78 13.81
N LYS A 168 -21.40 2.89 14.76
CA LYS A 168 -21.70 3.19 16.16
C LYS A 168 -20.69 4.17 16.74
N ASP A 169 -21.12 5.22 17.44
CA ASP A 169 -20.22 6.14 18.16
C ASP A 169 -19.03 6.69 17.34
N ARG A 170 -19.27 7.00 16.05
CA ARG A 170 -18.25 7.40 15.04
C ARG A 170 -17.31 6.28 14.58
N ARG A 171 -17.61 5.02 14.88
CA ARG A 171 -16.90 3.83 14.40
C ARG A 171 -17.69 3.16 13.27
N ILE A 172 -17.01 2.64 12.25
CA ILE A 172 -17.64 1.97 11.08
C ILE A 172 -17.08 0.56 10.96
N ASP A 173 -17.70 -0.37 11.67
CA ASP A 173 -17.31 -1.76 11.66
C ASP A 173 -17.80 -2.44 10.38
N ILE A 174 -16.91 -3.13 9.66
CA ILE A 174 -17.24 -3.93 8.48
C ILE A 174 -16.99 -5.39 8.84
N PHE A 175 -17.82 -6.33 8.38
CA PHE A 175 -17.65 -7.76 8.68
C PHE A 175 -18.08 -8.60 7.48
N PHE A 176 -17.44 -9.76 7.27
CA PHE A 176 -17.98 -10.74 6.33
C PHE A 176 -19.24 -11.43 6.90
N LYS A 177 -20.15 -11.75 6.00
CA LYS A 177 -21.49 -12.25 6.29
C LYS A 177 -21.47 -13.77 6.22
N ASP A 178 -20.94 -14.43 7.26
CA ASP A 178 -21.35 -15.81 7.53
C ASP A 178 -21.23 -16.25 9.01
N SER A 179 -22.17 -17.12 9.39
CA SER A 179 -22.35 -17.84 10.68
C SER A 179 -22.96 -17.13 11.89
N PHE A 180 -22.67 -15.87 12.21
CA PHE A 180 -23.28 -15.23 13.39
C PHE A 180 -24.62 -14.56 13.04
N ASN A 181 -25.69 -15.31 13.35
CA ASN A 181 -27.07 -14.91 13.60
C ASN A 181 -27.51 -13.61 12.87
N PRO A 182 -28.38 -13.65 11.85
CA PRO A 182 -28.93 -12.42 11.27
C PRO A 182 -29.50 -11.59 12.41
N ILE A 183 -28.85 -10.46 12.72
CA ILE A 183 -29.30 -9.60 13.81
C ILE A 183 -30.76 -9.28 13.47
N LYS A 184 -31.68 -9.74 14.33
CA LYS A 184 -33.12 -9.58 14.11
C LYS A 184 -33.47 -8.13 14.42
N TYR A 185 -33.27 -7.27 13.43
CA TYR A 185 -33.62 -5.86 13.51
C TYR A 185 -35.15 -5.73 13.37
N ARG A 186 -35.85 -5.65 14.50
CA ARG A 186 -37.26 -5.26 14.53
C ARG A 186 -37.32 -3.76 14.86
N ASN A 187 -38.00 -2.99 14.00
CA ASN A 187 -38.34 -1.56 14.17
C ASN A 187 -37.28 -0.50 13.82
N ASP A 188 -36.47 -0.72 12.77
CA ASP A 188 -35.46 0.26 12.35
C ASP A 188 -36.00 1.27 11.33
N SER A 189 -35.54 2.53 11.42
CA SER A 189 -35.93 3.61 10.51
C SER A 189 -34.92 3.77 9.36
N TYR A 190 -35.42 3.79 8.13
CA TYR A 190 -34.58 4.00 6.93
C TYR A 190 -34.15 5.47 6.82
N ILE A 191 -32.87 5.71 6.51
CA ILE A 191 -32.28 7.05 6.36
C ILE A 191 -32.00 7.37 4.89
N GLY A 192 -31.42 6.43 4.14
CA GLY A 192 -30.99 6.72 2.79
C GLY A 192 -30.07 5.67 2.20
N LEU A 193 -29.69 5.87 0.94
CA LEU A 193 -28.74 5.02 0.22
C LEU A 193 -27.32 5.59 0.32
N ILE A 194 -26.34 4.72 0.54
CA ILE A 194 -24.92 4.98 0.61
C ILE A 194 -24.20 4.17 -0.47
N CYS A 195 -23.29 4.80 -1.19
CA CYS A 195 -22.38 4.14 -2.12
C CYS A 195 -21.04 3.83 -1.41
N LEU A 196 -20.54 2.60 -1.54
CA LEU A 196 -19.28 2.15 -0.98
C LEU A 196 -18.35 1.56 -2.05
N PRO A 197 -17.04 1.89 -2.03
CA PRO A 197 -16.05 1.35 -2.95
C PRO A 197 -15.62 -0.04 -2.46
N VAL A 198 -16.53 -1.00 -2.57
CA VAL A 198 -16.34 -2.34 -1.99
C VAL A 198 -15.11 -3.03 -2.54
N LYS A 199 -14.84 -2.87 -3.85
CA LYS A 199 -13.63 -3.40 -4.48
C LYS A 199 -12.37 -2.83 -3.84
N GLU A 200 -12.29 -1.51 -3.66
CA GLU A 200 -11.14 -0.85 -3.05
C GLU A 200 -11.00 -1.18 -1.56
N LEU A 201 -12.11 -1.34 -0.82
CA LEU A 201 -12.08 -1.84 0.56
C LEU A 201 -11.44 -3.24 0.60
N ILE A 202 -11.81 -4.13 -0.31
CA ILE A 202 -11.21 -5.47 -0.41
C ILE A 202 -9.74 -5.36 -0.80
N ASP A 203 -9.41 -4.58 -1.83
CA ASP A 203 -8.03 -4.40 -2.30
C ASP A 203 -7.14 -3.80 -1.18
N TYR A 204 -7.65 -2.86 -0.38
CA TYR A 204 -6.96 -2.31 0.80
C TYR A 204 -6.59 -3.42 1.77
N VAL A 205 -7.58 -4.24 2.15
CA VAL A 205 -7.36 -5.30 3.12
C VAL A 205 -6.42 -6.34 2.52
N VAL A 206 -6.52 -6.71 1.25
CA VAL A 206 -5.57 -7.64 0.62
C VAL A 206 -4.15 -7.05 0.56
N LEU A 207 -3.99 -5.74 0.38
CA LEU A 207 -2.71 -5.04 0.29
C LEU A 207 -2.04 -4.75 1.65
N SER A 208 -2.76 -4.89 2.76
CA SER A 208 -2.26 -4.62 4.11
C SER A 208 -1.59 -5.82 4.79
N HIS A 209 -1.57 -7.01 4.19
CA HIS A 209 -1.10 -8.26 4.82
C HIS A 209 0.15 -8.86 4.17
N GLU A 210 0.92 -9.63 4.95
CA GLU A 210 1.98 -10.52 4.43
C GLU A 210 1.39 -11.87 3.92
N PHE A 211 2.24 -12.74 3.39
CA PHE A 211 1.94 -13.72 2.34
C PHE A 211 1.02 -14.92 2.71
N ASP A 212 0.58 -15.07 3.95
CA ASP A 212 -0.10 -16.28 4.46
C ASP A 212 -1.39 -16.03 5.27
N GLU A 213 -2.09 -14.93 5.01
CA GLU A 213 -3.29 -14.54 5.76
C GLU A 213 -4.57 -14.60 4.89
N THR A 214 -5.69 -15.11 5.43
CA THR A 214 -7.02 -15.06 4.79
C THR A 214 -7.94 -14.19 5.62
N ILE A 215 -8.58 -13.21 4.99
CA ILE A 215 -9.37 -12.24 5.74
C ILE A 215 -10.75 -12.84 6.03
N GLU A 216 -10.97 -13.34 7.25
CA GLU A 216 -12.28 -13.83 7.70
C GLU A 216 -13.21 -12.71 8.22
N SER A 217 -12.62 -11.60 8.67
CA SER A 217 -13.30 -10.33 8.97
C SER A 217 -12.25 -9.23 8.96
N PHE A 218 -12.64 -7.95 8.94
CA PHE A 218 -11.73 -6.83 9.14
C PHE A 218 -12.49 -5.62 9.65
N ASN A 219 -11.95 -4.87 10.61
CA ASN A 219 -12.67 -3.78 11.26
C ASN A 219 -12.00 -2.42 11.05
N MET A 220 -12.63 -1.47 10.35
CA MET A 220 -12.05 -0.12 10.18
C MET A 220 -12.65 0.88 11.19
N THR A 221 -11.86 1.82 11.74
CA THR A 221 -12.37 2.78 12.75
C THR A 221 -12.07 4.23 12.38
N PHE A 222 -13.03 4.92 11.79
CA PHE A 222 -12.87 6.31 11.34
C PHE A 222 -13.15 7.34 12.44
N ASN A 223 -12.12 7.80 13.16
CA ASN A 223 -12.29 8.85 14.16
C ASN A 223 -12.27 10.26 13.56
N PHE A 224 -13.43 10.78 13.19
CA PHE A 224 -13.58 12.20 12.83
C PHE A 224 -13.53 13.08 14.09
N SER A 225 -12.32 13.33 14.60
CA SER A 225 -12.07 14.36 15.61
C SER A 225 -11.12 15.41 15.03
N PRO A 226 -11.43 16.71 15.12
CA PRO A 226 -10.50 17.74 14.71
C PRO A 226 -9.22 17.65 15.57
N ASN A 227 -8.05 17.66 14.93
CA ASN A 227 -6.79 17.87 15.65
C ASN A 227 -6.70 19.33 16.16
N SER A 228 -5.59 19.70 16.79
CA SER A 228 -5.35 21.08 17.27
C SER A 228 -5.39 22.15 16.17
N LEU A 229 -5.32 21.74 14.90
CA LEU A 229 -5.40 22.57 13.70
C LEU A 229 -6.77 22.50 13.00
N ASN A 230 -7.74 21.81 13.60
CA ASN A 230 -9.08 21.59 13.07
C ASN A 230 -9.14 20.70 11.82
N GLU A 231 -8.14 19.84 11.62
CA GLU A 231 -8.06 18.88 10.51
C GLU A 231 -8.67 17.53 10.92
N MET A 232 -9.27 16.83 9.96
CA MET A 232 -9.80 15.48 10.17
C MET A 232 -8.68 14.46 10.00
N TYR A 233 -8.43 13.64 11.02
CA TYR A 233 -7.64 12.42 10.91
C TYR A 233 -8.56 11.20 10.85
N PHE A 234 -8.03 10.05 10.47
CA PHE A 234 -8.76 8.78 10.57
C PHE A 234 -7.80 7.66 10.92
N SER A 235 -8.29 6.66 11.65
CA SER A 235 -7.54 5.46 11.97
C SER A 235 -8.06 4.34 11.08
N ILE A 236 -7.18 3.44 10.63
CA ILE A 236 -7.63 2.19 10.05
C ILE A 236 -7.06 1.08 10.90
N HIS A 237 -7.97 0.39 11.59
CA HIS A 237 -7.69 -0.88 12.21
C HIS A 237 -7.98 -1.99 11.19
N THR A 238 -7.28 -3.10 11.30
CA THR A 238 -7.50 -4.27 10.47
C THR A 238 -7.22 -5.48 11.34
N ASP A 239 -8.27 -6.16 11.78
CA ASP A 239 -8.18 -7.43 12.50
C ASP A 239 -8.29 -8.57 11.51
N THR A 240 -7.32 -9.49 11.45
CA THR A 240 -7.39 -10.66 10.56
C THR A 240 -7.21 -11.97 11.31
N VAL A 241 -7.75 -13.05 10.72
CA VAL A 241 -7.61 -14.42 11.21
C VAL A 241 -6.70 -15.18 10.24
N ASN A 242 -5.81 -16.05 10.74
CA ASN A 242 -4.87 -16.76 9.87
C ASN A 242 -5.53 -17.98 9.20
N VAL A 243 -5.05 -18.38 8.02
CA VAL A 243 -5.47 -19.63 7.32
C VAL A 243 -5.15 -20.88 8.13
N ASN A 244 -4.07 -20.81 8.92
CA ASN A 244 -3.74 -21.84 9.88
C ASN A 244 -4.61 -21.65 11.14
N PRO A 245 -5.57 -22.55 11.41
CA PRO A 245 -6.46 -22.45 12.58
C PRO A 245 -5.73 -22.63 13.92
N HIS A 246 -4.42 -22.88 13.89
CA HIS A 246 -3.55 -23.00 15.05
C HIS A 246 -2.68 -21.77 15.32
N MET A 247 -2.79 -20.70 14.51
CA MET A 247 -2.13 -19.43 14.77
C MET A 247 -3.17 -18.40 15.23
N ASP A 248 -2.84 -17.68 16.31
CA ASP A 248 -3.68 -16.60 16.81
C ASP A 248 -3.80 -15.49 15.74
N GLY A 249 -4.96 -14.83 15.69
CA GLY A 249 -5.20 -13.72 14.77
C GLY A 249 -4.20 -12.57 14.96
N ILE A 250 -3.95 -11.83 13.88
CA ILE A 250 -3.03 -10.69 13.88
C ILE A 250 -3.86 -9.41 13.73
N SER A 251 -3.65 -8.45 14.63
CA SER A 251 -4.26 -7.13 14.55
C SER A 251 -3.24 -6.12 14.04
N TYR A 252 -3.57 -5.43 12.95
CA TYR A 252 -2.79 -4.32 12.40
C TYR A 252 -3.52 -3.01 12.71
N TYR A 253 -2.78 -2.04 13.26
CA TYR A 253 -3.26 -0.70 13.57
C TYR A 253 -2.36 0.33 12.90
N GLY A 254 -2.97 1.30 12.22
CA GLY A 254 -2.28 2.49 11.74
C GLY A 254 -3.19 3.71 11.80
N ASP A 255 -2.63 4.83 12.26
CA ASP A 255 -3.25 6.15 12.15
C ASP A 255 -2.85 6.80 10.82
N TYR A 256 -3.76 7.55 10.22
CA TYR A 256 -3.53 8.22 8.95
C TYR A 256 -4.01 9.68 8.99
N THR A 257 -3.18 10.57 8.46
CA THR A 257 -3.47 12.00 8.33
C THR A 257 -3.43 12.40 6.87
N VAL A 258 -4.31 13.32 6.47
CA VAL A 258 -4.22 14.00 5.18
C VAL A 258 -3.56 15.35 5.44
N GLU A 259 -2.33 15.52 4.98
CA GLU A 259 -1.56 16.75 5.13
C GLU A 259 -1.14 17.24 3.76
N MET A 260 -1.49 18.49 3.42
CA MET A 260 -1.13 19.11 2.12
C MET A 260 -1.47 18.25 0.89
N ASP A 261 -2.68 17.66 0.89
CA ASP A 261 -3.19 16.74 -0.15
C ASP A 261 -2.43 15.40 -0.27
N GLU A 262 -1.51 15.10 0.66
CA GLU A 262 -0.83 13.81 0.76
C GLU A 262 -1.36 12.99 1.93
N LEU A 263 -1.55 11.70 1.71
CA LEU A 263 -1.88 10.77 2.77
C LEU A 263 -0.62 10.26 3.45
N ILE A 264 -0.54 10.44 4.76
CA ILE A 264 0.61 10.12 5.61
C ILE A 264 0.20 9.07 6.64
N ASP A 265 1.05 8.07 6.86
CA ASP A 265 0.87 7.10 7.95
C ASP A 265 1.39 7.62 9.30
N ASP A 266 1.10 6.88 10.36
CA ASP A 266 1.52 7.12 11.74
C ASP A 266 3.04 7.19 11.96
N LEU A 267 3.83 6.78 10.97
CA LEU A 267 5.29 6.88 10.94
C LEU A 267 5.79 8.08 10.12
N GLY A 268 4.89 8.97 9.68
CA GLY A 268 5.21 10.16 8.91
C GLY A 268 5.59 9.87 7.45
N ARG A 269 5.20 8.72 6.90
CA ARG A 269 5.55 8.31 5.54
C ARG A 269 4.38 8.54 4.60
N ALA A 270 4.66 9.19 3.48
CA ALA A 270 3.70 9.32 2.39
C ALA A 270 3.35 7.95 1.82
N ILE A 271 2.05 7.64 1.78
CA ILE A 271 1.52 6.42 1.17
C ILE A 271 1.87 6.42 -0.33
N PRO A 272 2.36 5.32 -0.91
CA PRO A 272 2.70 5.26 -2.34
C PRO A 272 1.49 5.60 -3.24
N PRO A 273 1.69 6.26 -4.40
CA PRO A 273 0.60 6.70 -5.28
C PRO A 273 -0.39 5.60 -5.68
N TYR A 274 0.10 4.37 -5.90
CA TYR A 274 -0.75 3.23 -6.27
C TYR A 274 -1.68 2.77 -5.13
N ARG A 275 -1.36 3.10 -3.87
CA ARG A 275 -2.23 2.87 -2.70
C ARG A 275 -3.08 4.11 -2.39
N GLN A 276 -2.59 5.32 -2.65
CA GLN A 276 -3.32 6.55 -2.36
C GLN A 276 -4.72 6.60 -3.00
N ASP A 277 -4.89 6.14 -4.25
CA ASP A 277 -6.21 6.11 -4.91
C ASP A 277 -7.23 5.25 -4.14
N ILE A 278 -6.81 4.07 -3.70
CA ILE A 278 -7.63 3.14 -2.92
C ILE A 278 -8.06 3.78 -1.59
N TYR A 279 -7.09 4.37 -0.87
CA TYR A 279 -7.36 4.97 0.42
C TYR A 279 -8.28 6.20 0.30
N LEU A 280 -8.06 7.05 -0.71
CA LEU A 280 -8.87 8.24 -0.94
C LEU A 280 -10.34 7.88 -1.19
N LYS A 281 -10.60 6.86 -2.02
CA LYS A 281 -11.97 6.37 -2.26
C LYS A 281 -12.64 5.88 -0.98
N ILE A 282 -11.92 5.13 -0.14
CA ILE A 282 -12.42 4.66 1.15
C ILE A 282 -12.77 5.86 2.04
N ILE A 283 -11.87 6.82 2.20
CA ILE A 283 -12.07 8.03 3.03
C ILE A 283 -13.31 8.80 2.58
N VAL A 284 -13.46 9.06 1.28
CA VAL A 284 -14.61 9.77 0.71
C VAL A 284 -15.92 9.04 1.04
N ALA A 285 -15.94 7.72 0.91
CA ALA A 285 -17.13 6.93 1.22
C ALA A 285 -17.51 7.00 2.70
N MET A 286 -16.53 6.95 3.60
CA MET A 286 -16.76 7.05 5.04
C MET A 286 -17.21 8.45 5.45
N TYR A 287 -16.63 9.49 4.85
CA TYR A 287 -17.07 10.86 5.03
C TYR A 287 -18.53 11.04 4.60
N ASN A 288 -18.94 10.43 3.49
CA ASN A 288 -20.34 10.47 3.02
C ASN A 288 -21.31 9.78 3.99
N ILE A 289 -20.92 8.66 4.60
CA ILE A 289 -21.70 8.02 5.68
C ILE A 289 -21.87 8.99 6.84
N TYR A 290 -20.76 9.55 7.33
CA TYR A 290 -20.76 10.48 8.45
C TYR A 290 -21.68 11.68 8.17
N ARG A 291 -21.52 12.30 7.00
CA ARG A 291 -22.37 13.43 6.55
C ARG A 291 -23.84 13.06 6.55
N ARG A 292 -24.21 11.89 6.03
CA ARG A 292 -25.61 11.45 6.00
C ARG A 292 -26.19 11.27 7.41
N ILE A 293 -25.42 10.69 8.32
CA ILE A 293 -25.83 10.50 9.73
C ILE A 293 -26.00 11.85 10.44
N VAL A 294 -25.04 12.77 10.28
CA VAL A 294 -25.11 14.11 10.87
C VAL A 294 -26.31 14.88 10.31
N THR A 295 -26.48 14.89 8.99
CA THR A 295 -27.61 15.55 8.31
C THR A 295 -28.95 15.00 8.81
N TYR A 296 -29.09 13.68 8.93
CA TYR A 296 -30.30 13.07 9.51
C TYR A 296 -30.57 13.55 10.94
N LYS A 297 -29.55 13.59 11.81
CA LYS A 297 -29.68 14.11 13.18
C LYS A 297 -30.07 15.59 13.23
N THR A 298 -29.66 16.39 12.23
CA THR A 298 -30.04 17.80 12.12
C THR A 298 -31.40 18.04 11.47
N GLU A 299 -31.88 17.12 10.62
CA GLU A 299 -33.14 17.25 9.86
C GLU A 299 -34.38 16.66 10.58
N GLY A 300 -34.23 15.82 11.62
CA GLY A 300 -35.36 15.35 12.46
C GLY A 300 -35.01 14.10 13.29
N PHE A 301 -35.54 13.88 14.50
CA PHE A 301 -36.92 14.05 14.96
C PHE A 301 -36.97 14.47 16.45
N THR A 302 -37.70 15.55 16.75
CA THR A 302 -38.49 15.71 17.99
C THR A 302 -39.72 14.82 17.96
#